data_AF-A0A0P0ACG8-F1
#
_entry.id   AF-A0A0P0ACG8-F1
#
_cell.length_a   1.000
_cell.length_b   1.000
_cell.length_c   1.000
_cell.angle_alpha   90.00
_cell.angle_beta   90.00
_cell.angle_gamma   90.00
#
_symmetry.space_group_name_H-M   'P 1'
#
loop_
_entity.id
_entity.type
_entity.pdbx_description
1 polymer ?
#
loop_
_entity_poly.entity_id
_entity_poly.type
_entity_poly.pdbx_seq_one_letter_code
_entity_poly.pdbx_strand_id
1 'polypeptide(L)'
;MELIFDIAGQDCVADRVQMRGNTIMADFSSEAAGPLAAAFDESRTIVLRGMPSLDVTYSVQTYCTDAGHGCSAVFSVNSSAGRVLH
;
A
#
# COMPACT_ATOMS: atom_id res chain seq x y z
N MET A 1 -5.67 7.15 -13.54
CA MET A 1 -4.35 6.50 -13.40
C MET A 1 -4.54 5.45 -12.34
N GLU A 2 -4.37 4.18 -12.70
CA GLU A 2 -4.49 3.06 -11.75
C GLU A 2 -3.16 2.93 -11.00
N LEU A 3 -3.25 2.82 -9.67
CA LEU A 3 -2.10 2.63 -8.80
C LEU A 3 -2.07 1.16 -8.37
N ILE A 4 -1.00 0.46 -8.74
CA ILE A 4 -0.83 -0.96 -8.45
C ILE A 4 0.11 -1.08 -7.26
N PHE A 5 -0.35 -1.77 -6.22
CA PHE A 5 0.41 -2.06 -5.02
C PHE A 5 0.81 -3.54 -5.06
N ASP A 6 2.10 -3.84 -5.02
CA ASP A 6 2.54 -5.20 -4.72
C ASP A 6 2.39 -5.43 -3.22
N ILE A 7 1.37 -6.19 -2.84
CA ILE A 7 1.02 -6.50 -1.45
C ILE A 7 1.23 -7.99 -1.23
N ALA A 8 2.25 -8.34 -0.44
CA ALA A 8 2.61 -9.73 -0.17
C ALA A 8 2.89 -10.58 -1.45
N GLY A 9 3.38 -9.95 -2.53
CA GLY A 9 3.64 -10.59 -3.81
C GLY A 9 2.40 -10.72 -4.72
N GLN A 10 1.30 -10.07 -4.36
CA GLN A 10 0.11 -9.95 -5.20
C GLN A 10 -0.08 -8.50 -5.64
N ASP A 11 -0.29 -8.29 -6.94
CA ASP A 11 -0.61 -6.98 -7.49
C ASP A 11 -2.07 -6.63 -7.14
N CYS A 12 -2.26 -5.67 -6.23
CA CYS A 12 -3.55 -5.13 -5.84
C CYS A 12 -3.76 -3.75 -6.46
N VAL A 13 -4.80 -3.60 -7.28
CA VAL A 13 -5.16 -2.31 -7.88
C VAL A 13 -5.99 -1.51 -6.88
N ALA A 14 -5.56 -0.30 -6.57
CA ALA A 14 -6.32 0.60 -5.71
C ALA A 14 -7.41 1.33 -6.50
N ASP A 15 -8.66 1.22 -6.03
CA ASP A 15 -9.80 1.99 -6.53
C ASP A 15 -9.65 3.48 -6.22
N ARG A 16 -9.08 3.79 -5.06
CA ARG A 16 -8.83 5.16 -4.61
C ARG A 16 -7.54 5.24 -3.85
N VAL A 17 -6.79 6.32 -4.07
CA VAL A 17 -5.56 6.62 -3.32
C VAL A 17 -5.58 8.05 -2.85
N GLN A 18 -5.24 8.26 -1.59
CA GLN A 18 -5.06 9.56 -0.96
C GLN A 18 -3.69 9.61 -0.29
N MET A 19 -2.87 10.58 -0.66
CA MET A 19 -1.55 10.78 -0.08
C MET A 19 -1.60 11.95 0.91
N ARG A 20 -1.12 11.72 2.13
CA ARG A 20 -0.98 12.75 3.17
C ARG A 20 0.42 12.69 3.77
N GLY A 21 1.33 13.51 3.22
CA GLY A 21 2.74 13.52 3.60
C GLY A 21 3.36 12.15 3.35
N ASN A 22 3.83 11.51 4.43
CA ASN A 22 4.50 10.21 4.38
C ASN A 22 3.55 9.00 4.48
N THR A 23 2.24 9.26 4.47
CA THR A 23 1.21 8.23 4.62
C THR A 23 0.36 8.18 3.35
N ILE A 24 0.07 6.96 2.90
CA ILE A 24 -0.86 6.68 1.80
C ILE A 24 -2.06 5.96 2.38
N MET A 25 -3.26 6.47 2.14
CA MET A 25 -4.49 5.69 2.27
C MET A 25 -4.87 5.18 0.89
N ALA A 26 -5.17 3.89 0.79
CA ALA A 26 -5.77 3.35 -0.41
C ALA A 26 -6.96 2.45 -0.09
N ASP A 27 -7.96 2.55 -0.95
CA ASP A 27 -9.13 1.70 -0.96
C ASP A 27 -8.95 0.68 -2.10
N PHE A 28 -9.26 -0.58 -1.79
CA PHE A 28 -9.14 -1.73 -2.66
C PHE A 28 -10.45 -2.53 -2.64
N SER A 29 -10.63 -3.36 -3.66
CA SER A 29 -11.66 -4.39 -3.68
C SER A 29 -11.41 -5.46 -2.60
N SER A 30 -12.48 -6.21 -2.26
CA SER A 30 -12.47 -7.20 -1.17
C SER A 30 -11.46 -8.33 -1.35
N GLU A 31 -10.97 -8.54 -2.58
CA GLU A 31 -9.93 -9.53 -2.91
C GLU A 31 -8.58 -9.17 -2.27
N ALA A 32 -8.32 -7.90 -1.98
CA ALA A 32 -7.11 -7.44 -1.33
C ALA A 32 -7.07 -7.75 0.19
N ALA A 33 -8.18 -8.19 0.79
CA ALA A 33 -8.26 -8.48 2.23
C ALA A 33 -7.20 -9.49 2.71
N GLY A 34 -7.04 -10.60 1.99
CA GLY A 34 -6.05 -11.64 2.30
C GLY A 34 -4.61 -11.13 2.20
N PRO A 35 -4.19 -10.55 1.06
CA PRO A 35 -2.89 -9.92 0.91
C PRO A 35 -2.59 -8.87 1.97
N LEU A 36 -3.55 -7.99 2.29
CA LEU A 36 -3.40 -6.95 3.31
C LEU A 36 -3.20 -7.53 4.71
N ALA A 37 -3.97 -8.57 5.06
CA ALA A 37 -3.81 -9.27 6.33
C ALA A 37 -2.42 -9.92 6.45
N ALA A 38 -1.96 -10.62 5.40
CA ALA A 38 -0.64 -11.23 5.37
C ALA A 38 0.47 -10.17 5.45
N ALA A 39 0.33 -9.07 4.71
CA ALA A 39 1.32 -8.01 4.74
C ALA A 39 1.42 -7.28 6.08
N PHE A 40 0.29 -7.14 6.77
CA PHE A 40 0.23 -6.58 8.12
C PHE A 40 0.83 -7.52 9.17
N ASP A 41 0.47 -8.81 9.15
CA ASP A 41 0.95 -9.80 10.12
C ASP A 41 2.44 -10.10 9.98
N GLU A 42 2.91 -10.29 8.75
CA GLU A 42 4.31 -10.62 8.45
C GLU A 42 5.21 -9.37 8.33
N SER A 43 4.69 -8.16 8.57
CA SER A 43 5.41 -6.89 8.38
C SER A 43 6.06 -6.78 7.00
N ARG A 44 5.35 -7.23 5.95
CA ARG A 44 5.87 -7.21 4.58
C ARG A 44 5.89 -5.81 4.03
N THR A 45 6.89 -5.57 3.19
CA THR A 45 7.06 -4.31 2.49
C THR A 45 6.19 -4.28 1.24
N ILE A 46 5.57 -3.13 1.00
CA ILE A 46 4.68 -2.84 -0.12
C ILE A 46 5.43 -1.97 -1.11
N VAL A 47 5.29 -2.27 -2.41
CA VAL A 47 5.94 -1.51 -3.48
C VAL A 47 4.87 -0.98 -4.43
N LEU A 48 4.91 0.30 -4.76
CA LEU A 48 4.03 0.88 -5.78
C LEU A 48 4.64 0.64 -7.16
N ARG A 49 3.91 -0.05 -8.02
CA ARG A 49 4.32 -0.31 -9.40
C ARG A 49 3.77 0.77 -10.33
N GLY A 50 4.62 1.26 -11.24
CA GLY A 50 4.24 2.26 -12.24
C GLY A 50 4.47 3.72 -11.84
N MET A 51 5.03 4.01 -10.66
CA MET A 51 5.47 5.36 -10.27
C MET A 51 6.97 5.39 -9.95
N PRO A 52 7.84 5.63 -10.94
CA PRO A 52 9.29 5.67 -10.73
C PRO A 52 9.75 6.80 -9.80
N SER A 53 8.92 7.82 -9.58
CA SER A 53 9.17 8.88 -8.59
C SER A 53 8.89 8.46 -7.14
N LEU A 54 8.27 7.29 -6.93
CA LEU A 54 7.95 6.70 -5.63
C LEU A 54 8.62 5.32 -5.51
N ASP A 55 9.91 5.24 -5.88
CA ASP A 55 10.76 4.06 -5.64
C ASP A 55 11.10 3.95 -4.15
N VAL A 56 10.05 3.86 -3.35
CA VAL A 56 10.10 3.77 -1.90
C VAL A 56 9.23 2.62 -1.48
N THR A 57 9.63 1.95 -0.40
CA THR A 57 8.85 0.86 0.15
C THR A 57 7.95 1.40 1.24
N TYR A 58 6.79 0.76 1.41
CA TYR A 58 5.82 1.14 2.42
C TYR A 58 5.55 -0.05 3.35
N SER A 59 5.09 0.23 4.55
CA SER A 59 4.59 -0.78 5.49
C SER A 59 3.13 -0.53 5.77
N VAL A 60 2.34 -1.60 5.90
CA VAL A 60 0.94 -1.52 6.31
C VAL A 60 0.89 -1.12 7.78
N GLN A 61 0.32 0.05 8.09
CA GLN A 61 0.14 0.53 9.46
C GLN A 61 -1.16 0.06 10.07
N THR A 62 -2.21 0.02 9.26
CA THR A 62 -3.52 -0.49 9.65
C THR A 62 -4.31 -0.78 8.38
N TYR A 63 -5.25 -1.71 8.48
CA TYR A 63 -6.22 -1.97 7.43
C TYR A 63 -7.57 -2.27 8.06
N CYS A 64 -8.63 -1.90 7.34
CA CYS A 64 -10.00 -2.19 7.69
C CYS A 64 -10.63 -2.95 6.53
N THR A 65 -11.29 -4.05 6.83
CA THR A 65 -12.13 -4.79 5.89
C THR A 65 -13.59 -4.55 6.26
N ASP A 66 -14.38 -4.10 5.30
CA ASP A 66 -15.83 -4.06 5.46
C ASP A 66 -16.42 -5.26 4.73
N ALA A 67 -17.25 -6.04 5.43
CA ALA A 67 -17.81 -7.28 4.93
C ALA A 67 -18.80 -7.01 3.78
N GLY A 68 -18.27 -6.79 2.58
CA GLY A 68 -19.02 -6.58 1.33
C GLY A 68 -18.74 -5.27 0.61
N HIS A 69 -18.01 -4.33 1.20
CA HIS A 69 -17.79 -3.00 0.61
C HIS A 69 -16.34 -2.69 0.21
N GLY A 70 -15.41 -3.60 0.51
CA GLY A 70 -14.00 -3.49 0.11
C GLY A 70 -13.05 -3.46 1.29
N CYS A 71 -11.83 -3.00 1.03
CA CYS A 71 -10.74 -2.95 1.99
C CYS A 71 -10.07 -1.59 1.93
N SER A 72 -9.88 -0.94 3.07
CA SER A 72 -9.11 0.29 3.16
C SER A 72 -7.83 0.01 3.93
N ALA A 73 -6.70 0.50 3.46
CA ALA A 73 -5.43 0.34 4.13
C ALA A 73 -4.67 1.67 4.21
N VAL A 74 -3.97 1.82 5.33
CA VAL A 74 -3.06 2.94 5.59
C VAL A 74 -1.64 2.40 5.53
N PHE A 75 -0.85 2.98 4.65
CA PHE A 75 0.55 2.66 4.45
C PHE A 75 1.41 3.84 4.89
N SER A 76 2.53 3.56 5.56
CA SER A 76 3.55 4.58 5.80
C SER A 76 4.80 4.25 5.02
N VAL A 77 5.44 5.29 4.47
CA VAL A 77 6.73 5.13 3.81
C VAL A 77 7.76 4.62 4.82
N ASN A 78 8.53 3.61 4.41
CA ASN A 78 9.73 3.23 5.12
C ASN A 78 10.80 4.23 4.73
N SER A 79 11.21 5.06 5.70
CA SER A 79 12.09 6.22 5.54
C SER A 79 13.48 5.95 4.93
N SER A 80 13.78 4.73 4.48
CA SER A 80 15.08 4.30 3.97
C SER A 80 15.23 4.43 2.45
N ALA A 81 14.17 4.74 1.71
CA ALA A 81 14.27 4.97 0.27
C ALA A 81 14.32 6.48 -0.02
N GLY A 82 15.53 6.98 -0.29
CA GLY A 82 15.72 8.32 -0.87
C GLY A 82 16.08 9.44 0.09
N ARG A 83 17.12 9.27 0.94
CA ARG A 83 17.98 10.41 1.29
C ARG A 83 19.26 10.37 0.46
N VAL A 84 19.11 10.57 -0.85
CA VAL A 84 20.22 11.11 -1.66
C VAL A 84 19.97 12.61 -1.77
N LEU A 85 20.38 13.34 -0.74
CA LEU A 85 20.55 14.79 -0.85
C LEU A 85 21.82 14.98 -1.69
N HIS A 86 21.65 15.49 -2.92
CA HIS A 86 22.75 15.95 -3.75
C HIS A 86 22.90 17.47 -3.63
#